data_AF-A0A8H7Z4E7-F1
#
_entry.id   AF-A0A8H7Z4E7-F1
#
_cell.length_a   1.000
_cell.length_b   1.000
_cell.length_c   1.000
_cell.angle_alpha   90.00
_cell.angle_beta   90.00
_cell.angle_gamma   90.00
#
_symmetry.space_group_name_H-M   'P 1'
#
loop_
_entity.id
_entity.type
_entity.pdbx_description
1 polymer ?
#
loop_
_entity_poly.entity_id
_entity_poly.type
_entity_poly.pdbx_seq_one_letter_code
_entity_poly.pdbx_strand_id
1 'polypeptide(L)'
;MESIREDIAPKISDQLFWSPEDGPGRKGVLDRIKRKRRLKKSISLNPEQLHDILNFIANNQDEGGNVLWTPEILFRYVPSNFEGATVPRKTANDVLSHAISKSFFSIFPSVNMEKLKFVGNPKRRMYELVWHGPEPVVPEAPRDTPAFTLVERDPKQIRLQAVQPGSTIATHRS
;
A
#
# COMPACT_ATOMS: atom_id res chain seq x y z
N MET A 1 14.82 44.85 -29.78
CA MET A 1 14.67 44.42 -28.38
C MET A 1 13.59 43.35 -28.36
N GLU A 2 13.98 42.08 -28.35
CA GLU A 2 13.02 40.97 -28.24
C GLU A 2 12.60 40.80 -26.78
N SER A 3 11.29 40.78 -26.55
CA SER A 3 10.71 40.59 -25.22
C SER A 3 11.03 39.19 -24.71
N ILE A 4 11.64 39.11 -23.54
CA ILE A 4 11.79 37.89 -22.75
C ILE A 4 10.39 37.33 -22.53
N ARG A 5 10.11 36.14 -23.07
CA ARG A 5 8.86 35.42 -22.79
C ARG A 5 8.89 34.99 -21.33
N GLU A 6 8.19 35.75 -20.49
CA GLU A 6 7.81 35.35 -19.15
C GLU A 6 6.87 34.13 -19.22
N ASP A 7 7.07 33.22 -18.26
CA ASP A 7 6.14 32.21 -17.80
C ASP A 7 5.62 31.18 -18.80
N ILE A 8 6.47 30.20 -19.09
CA ILE A 8 5.98 28.81 -19.14
C ILE A 8 6.43 28.17 -17.83
N ALA A 9 5.60 28.27 -16.79
CA ALA A 9 5.72 27.40 -15.64
C ALA A 9 5.89 25.96 -16.17
N PRO A 10 6.92 25.21 -15.76
CA PRO A 10 7.10 23.86 -16.26
C PRO A 10 5.80 23.13 -16.03
N LYS A 11 5.24 22.47 -17.07
CA LYS A 11 4.13 21.53 -16.89
C LYS A 11 4.60 20.54 -15.82
N ILE A 12 4.22 20.78 -14.58
CA ILE A 12 4.49 19.89 -13.45
C ILE A 12 3.75 18.64 -13.85
N SER A 13 4.50 17.69 -14.40
CA SER A 13 3.96 16.41 -14.83
C SER A 13 3.08 15.90 -13.70
N ASP A 14 1.84 15.52 -14.01
CA ASP A 14 0.88 14.88 -13.08
C ASP A 14 1.46 13.64 -12.37
N GLN A 15 2.71 13.27 -12.67
CA GLN A 15 3.50 12.18 -12.11
C GLN A 15 4.38 12.59 -10.93
N LEU A 16 4.64 13.88 -10.72
CA LEU A 16 5.57 14.34 -9.69
C LEU A 16 4.80 14.83 -8.47
N PHE A 17 4.96 14.13 -7.35
CA PHE A 17 4.41 14.53 -6.05
C PHE A 17 5.23 15.69 -5.44
N TRP A 18 5.36 16.76 -6.24
CA TRP A 18 6.23 17.91 -6.03
C TRP A 18 5.50 19.04 -5.33
N SER A 19 6.23 19.75 -4.47
CA SER A 19 5.81 21.02 -3.85
C SER A 19 6.83 22.11 -4.20
N PRO A 20 6.42 23.39 -4.34
CA PRO A 20 7.33 24.53 -4.44
C PRO A 20 8.37 24.61 -3.31
N GLU A 21 8.07 24.02 -2.16
CA GLU A 21 8.97 23.97 -0.99
C GLU A 21 10.04 22.87 -1.09
N ASP A 22 9.99 21.99 -2.10
CA ASP A 22 10.98 20.93 -2.28
C ASP A 22 12.38 21.52 -2.55
N GLY A 23 13.40 21.04 -1.85
CA GLY A 23 14.78 21.44 -2.11
C GLY A 23 15.26 21.06 -3.52
N PRO A 24 16.32 21.70 -4.05
CA PRO A 24 16.84 21.35 -5.37
C PRO A 24 17.51 19.97 -5.37
N GLY A 25 17.54 19.33 -6.55
CA GLY A 25 18.27 18.08 -6.79
C GLY A 25 17.87 16.91 -5.88
N ARG A 26 18.85 16.25 -5.26
CA ARG A 26 18.62 15.07 -4.39
C ARG A 26 17.81 15.40 -3.14
N LYS A 27 17.88 16.63 -2.62
CA LYS A 27 17.12 17.04 -1.42
C LYS A 27 15.62 16.99 -1.69
N GLY A 28 15.16 17.55 -2.81
CA GLY A 28 13.76 17.48 -3.22
C GLY A 28 13.26 16.06 -3.42
N VAL A 29 14.08 15.14 -3.93
CA VAL A 29 13.69 13.72 -4.03
C VAL A 29 13.42 13.13 -2.64
N LEU A 30 14.29 13.42 -1.66
CA LEU A 30 14.09 12.97 -0.27
C LEU A 30 12.85 13.62 0.36
N ASP A 31 12.58 14.89 0.07
CA ASP A 31 11.40 15.60 0.57
C ASP A 31 10.12 14.94 0.08
N ARG A 32 10.05 14.61 -1.22
CA ARG A 32 8.92 13.86 -1.81
C ARG A 32 8.74 12.47 -1.20
N ILE A 33 9.83 11.74 -0.94
CA ILE A 33 9.78 10.43 -0.27
C ILE A 33 9.23 10.57 1.16
N LYS A 34 9.72 11.56 1.92
CA LYS A 34 9.27 11.83 3.28
C LYS A 34 7.80 12.25 3.31
N ARG A 35 7.38 13.14 2.39
CA ARG A 35 5.98 13.54 2.20
C ARG A 35 5.09 12.35 1.89
N LYS A 36 5.47 11.48 0.94
CA LYS A 36 4.74 10.23 0.64
C LYS A 36 4.61 9.32 1.85
N ARG A 37 5.66 9.20 2.68
CA ARG A 37 5.58 8.43 3.93
C ARG A 37 4.61 9.04 4.94
N ARG A 38 4.59 10.36 5.09
CA ARG A 38 3.62 11.06 5.96
C ARG A 38 2.19 10.92 5.45
N LEU A 39 1.99 11.09 4.14
CA LEU A 39 0.70 10.85 3.49
C LEU A 39 0.20 9.42 3.77
N LYS A 40 1.03 8.40 3.54
CA LYS A 40 0.70 7.00 3.87
C LYS A 40 0.30 6.79 5.33
N LYS A 41 0.96 7.46 6.27
CA LYS A 41 0.65 7.37 7.70
C LYS A 41 -0.66 8.06 8.07
N SER A 42 -0.99 9.16 7.39
CA SER A 42 -2.18 9.97 7.65
C SER A 42 -3.49 9.29 7.25
N ILE A 43 -3.44 8.33 6.31
CA ILE A 43 -4.64 7.60 5.87
C ILE A 43 -4.83 6.37 6.75
N SER A 44 -6.05 6.21 7.25
CA SER A 44 -6.54 5.04 7.95
C SER A 44 -7.97 4.80 7.50
N LEU A 45 -8.33 3.55 7.20
CA LEU A 45 -9.70 3.20 6.84
C LEU A 45 -10.36 2.57 8.07
N ASN A 46 -11.60 2.97 8.34
CA ASN A 46 -12.45 2.25 9.29
C ASN A 46 -13.07 1.00 8.60
N PRO A 47 -13.79 0.14 9.33
CA PRO A 47 -14.39 -1.06 8.75
C PRO A 47 -15.36 -0.79 7.59
N GLU A 48 -16.17 0.28 7.66
CA GLU A 48 -17.14 0.63 6.63
C GLU A 48 -16.46 1.09 5.34
N GLN A 49 -15.40 1.90 5.47
CA GLN A 49 -14.59 2.38 4.35
C GLN A 49 -13.80 1.24 3.71
N LEU A 50 -13.26 0.32 4.54
CA LEU A 50 -12.61 -0.87 4.02
C LEU A 50 -13.61 -1.72 3.23
N HIS A 51 -14.83 -1.93 3.74
CA HIS A 51 -15.89 -2.63 3.02
C HIS A 51 -16.25 -1.95 1.68
N ASP A 52 -16.45 -0.62 1.66
CA ASP A 52 -16.74 0.11 0.41
C ASP A 52 -15.64 -0.08 -0.64
N ILE A 53 -14.37 0.06 -0.23
CA ILE A 53 -13.24 -0.10 -1.14
C ILE A 53 -13.10 -1.54 -1.64
N LEU A 54 -13.31 -2.52 -0.76
CA LEU A 54 -13.23 -3.94 -1.14
C LEU A 54 -14.37 -4.33 -2.09
N ASN A 55 -15.57 -3.78 -1.92
CA ASN A 55 -16.66 -3.93 -2.89
C ASN A 55 -16.35 -3.24 -4.21
N PHE A 56 -15.76 -2.04 -4.17
CA PHE A 56 -15.30 -1.39 -5.39
C PHE A 56 -14.29 -2.28 -6.13
N ILE A 57 -13.30 -2.83 -5.42
CA ILE A 57 -12.29 -3.73 -5.98
C ILE A 57 -12.94 -4.96 -6.59
N ALA A 58 -13.89 -5.61 -5.92
CA ALA A 58 -14.55 -6.80 -6.45
C ALA A 58 -15.26 -6.53 -7.79
N ASN A 59 -15.86 -5.35 -7.94
CA ASN A 59 -16.70 -5.01 -9.09
C ASN A 59 -15.95 -4.29 -10.23
N ASN A 60 -14.75 -3.78 -9.99
CA ASN A 60 -14.02 -2.95 -10.95
C ASN A 60 -12.65 -3.55 -11.29
N GLN A 61 -12.65 -4.74 -11.88
CA GLN A 61 -11.43 -5.41 -12.36
C GLN A 61 -11.52 -5.79 -13.83
N ASP A 62 -10.38 -5.69 -14.52
CA ASP A 62 -10.20 -6.29 -15.85
C ASP A 62 -10.14 -7.83 -15.78
N GLU A 63 -10.02 -8.48 -16.94
CA GLU A 63 -9.93 -9.95 -17.04
C GLU A 63 -8.68 -10.55 -16.38
N GLY A 64 -7.65 -9.72 -16.15
CA GLY A 64 -6.41 -10.09 -15.46
C GLY A 64 -6.49 -9.90 -13.94
N GLY A 65 -7.57 -9.34 -13.42
CA GLY A 65 -7.74 -9.01 -12.01
C GLY A 65 -7.06 -7.71 -11.60
N ASN A 66 -6.67 -6.86 -12.56
CA ASN A 66 -6.17 -5.52 -12.23
C ASN A 66 -7.35 -4.61 -11.91
N VAL A 67 -7.24 -3.90 -10.80
CA VAL A 67 -8.27 -2.94 -10.38
C VAL A 67 -8.23 -1.72 -11.29
N LEU A 68 -9.37 -1.41 -11.88
CA LEU A 68 -9.59 -0.25 -12.73
C LEU A 68 -9.90 0.96 -11.84
N TRP A 69 -8.87 1.51 -11.21
CA TRP A 69 -8.99 2.65 -10.31
C TRP A 69 -9.45 3.91 -11.05
N THR A 70 -10.49 4.56 -10.53
CA THR A 70 -10.97 5.86 -11.03
C THR A 70 -10.50 7.00 -10.12
N PRO A 71 -10.38 8.25 -10.63
CA PRO A 71 -10.05 9.40 -9.79
C PRO A 71 -11.04 9.59 -8.64
N GLU A 72 -12.33 9.32 -8.87
CA GLU A 72 -13.41 9.54 -7.90
C GLU A 72 -13.22 8.65 -6.67
N ILE A 73 -12.93 7.35 -6.85
CA ILE A 73 -12.70 6.46 -5.72
C ILE A 73 -11.36 6.75 -5.04
N LEU A 74 -10.31 7.08 -5.80
CA LEU A 74 -8.98 7.35 -5.23
C LEU A 74 -9.03 8.59 -4.33
N PHE A 75 -9.61 9.68 -4.83
CA PHE A 75 -9.61 10.95 -4.12
C PHE A 75 -10.76 11.10 -3.10
N ARG A 76 -11.67 10.12 -3.03
CA ARG A 76 -12.59 9.97 -1.89
C ARG A 76 -11.83 9.61 -0.60
N TYR A 77 -10.76 8.84 -0.72
CA TYR A 77 -10.02 8.29 0.42
C TYR A 77 -8.61 8.88 0.61
N VAL A 78 -8.04 9.43 -0.46
CA VAL A 78 -6.73 10.09 -0.42
C VAL A 78 -6.94 11.56 -0.77
N PRO A 79 -6.39 12.51 0.01
CA PRO A 79 -6.54 13.92 -0.33
C PRO A 79 -5.90 14.22 -1.69
N SER A 80 -6.55 15.09 -2.48
CA SER A 80 -6.03 15.52 -3.79
C SER A 80 -4.83 16.47 -3.66
N ASN A 81 -4.65 17.10 -2.50
CA ASN A 81 -3.52 17.96 -2.15
C ASN A 81 -3.01 17.61 -0.74
N PHE A 82 -1.69 17.58 -0.55
CA PHE A 82 -1.08 17.27 0.74
C PHE A 82 0.26 17.98 0.90
N GLU A 83 0.43 18.74 1.99
CA GLU A 83 1.66 19.50 2.29
C GLU A 83 2.16 20.34 1.09
N GLY A 84 1.26 21.13 0.51
CA GLY A 84 1.55 22.02 -0.62
C GLY A 84 1.78 21.32 -1.97
N ALA A 85 1.64 20.00 -2.05
CA ALA A 85 1.79 19.23 -3.29
C ALA A 85 0.46 18.65 -3.76
N THR A 86 0.17 18.77 -5.06
CA THR A 86 -0.89 17.99 -5.72
C THR A 86 -0.52 16.52 -5.69
N VAL A 87 -1.45 15.64 -5.28
CA VAL A 87 -1.22 14.21 -5.18
C VAL A 87 -1.43 13.54 -6.55
N PRO A 88 -0.39 12.95 -7.18
CA PRO A 88 -0.54 12.18 -8.41
C PRO A 88 -1.49 10.99 -8.24
N ARG A 89 -2.25 10.65 -9.28
CA ARG A 89 -3.11 9.43 -9.28
C ARG A 89 -2.34 8.17 -8.90
N LYS A 90 -1.11 8.02 -9.41
CA LYS A 90 -0.22 6.89 -9.07
C LYS A 90 0.12 6.87 -7.58
N THR A 91 0.41 8.04 -7.00
CA THR A 91 0.67 8.16 -5.55
C THR A 91 -0.59 7.86 -4.75
N ALA A 92 -1.76 8.34 -5.18
CA ALA A 92 -3.03 8.06 -4.52
C ALA A 92 -3.33 6.55 -4.51
N ASN A 93 -3.16 5.86 -5.64
CA ASN A 93 -3.30 4.40 -5.72
C ASN A 93 -2.32 3.68 -4.77
N ASP A 94 -1.03 4.05 -4.80
CA ASP A 94 -0.02 3.46 -3.91
C ASP A 94 -0.34 3.69 -2.41
N VAL A 95 -0.90 4.85 -2.08
CA VAL A 95 -1.29 5.22 -0.71
C VAL A 95 -2.52 4.44 -0.29
N LEU A 96 -3.55 4.37 -1.14
CA LEU A 96 -4.78 3.65 -0.87
C LEU A 96 -4.54 2.15 -0.73
N SER A 97 -3.74 1.55 -1.62
CA SER A 97 -3.33 0.15 -1.52
C SER A 97 -2.63 -0.15 -0.19
N HIS A 98 -1.78 0.77 0.28
CA HIS A 98 -1.13 0.65 1.58
C HIS A 98 -2.12 0.80 2.74
N ALA A 99 -3.09 1.71 2.64
CA ALA A 99 -4.12 1.91 3.64
C ALA A 99 -5.02 0.68 3.79
N ILE A 100 -5.40 0.01 2.69
CA ILE A 100 -6.15 -1.26 2.70
C ILE A 100 -5.38 -2.32 3.50
N SER A 101 -4.12 -2.56 3.13
CA SER A 101 -3.23 -3.51 3.82
C SER A 101 -3.14 -3.23 5.33
N LYS A 102 -2.83 -1.98 5.69
CA LYS A 102 -2.76 -1.53 7.09
C LYS A 102 -4.08 -1.73 7.84
N SER A 103 -5.21 -1.53 7.17
CA SER A 103 -6.54 -1.65 7.78
C SER A 103 -6.87 -3.10 8.10
N PHE A 104 -6.43 -4.07 7.29
CA PHE A 104 -6.57 -5.48 7.64
C PHE A 104 -5.89 -5.81 8.97
N PHE A 105 -4.64 -5.42 9.17
CA PHE A 105 -3.94 -5.67 10.44
C PHE A 105 -4.54 -4.90 11.63
N SER A 106 -5.14 -3.74 11.38
CA SER A 106 -5.81 -2.96 12.43
C SER A 106 -7.16 -3.54 12.84
N ILE A 107 -7.91 -4.10 11.89
CA ILE A 107 -9.27 -4.62 12.10
C ILE A 107 -9.25 -6.08 12.54
N PHE A 108 -8.25 -6.85 12.09
CA PHE A 108 -8.07 -8.26 12.42
C PHE A 108 -6.75 -8.48 13.17
N PRO A 109 -6.68 -8.24 14.50
CA PRO A 109 -5.42 -8.28 15.25
C PRO A 109 -4.69 -9.63 15.23
N SER A 110 -5.41 -10.74 15.01
CA SER A 110 -4.81 -12.09 14.90
C SER A 110 -4.30 -12.44 13.49
N VAL A 111 -4.59 -11.60 12.48
CA VAL A 111 -4.00 -11.73 11.15
C VAL A 111 -2.54 -11.31 11.22
N ASN A 112 -1.63 -12.20 10.80
CA ASN A 112 -0.20 -11.98 10.82
C ASN A 112 0.40 -11.79 9.43
N MET A 113 -0.36 -12.09 8.37
CA MET A 113 0.11 -11.98 7.00
C MET A 113 -1.05 -11.73 6.03
N GLU A 114 -0.80 -10.88 5.04
CA GLU A 114 -1.69 -10.62 3.92
C GLU A 114 -1.02 -11.08 2.63
N LYS A 115 -1.77 -11.74 1.75
CA LYS A 115 -1.32 -12.11 0.41
C LYS A 115 -2.32 -11.68 -0.64
N LEU A 116 -1.82 -11.19 -1.77
CA LEU A 116 -2.64 -10.99 -2.95
C LEU A 116 -2.74 -12.29 -3.75
N LYS A 117 -3.96 -12.71 -4.05
CA LYS A 117 -4.27 -13.85 -4.93
C LYS A 117 -5.05 -13.39 -6.16
N PHE A 118 -4.89 -14.15 -7.23
CA PHE A 118 -5.67 -14.02 -8.45
C PHE A 118 -6.33 -15.38 -8.71
N VAL A 119 -7.65 -15.45 -8.59
CA VAL A 119 -8.42 -16.70 -8.58
C VAL A 119 -9.42 -16.72 -9.74
N GLY A 120 -9.66 -17.89 -10.33
CA GLY A 120 -10.66 -18.10 -11.37
C GLY A 120 -10.22 -17.71 -12.78
N ASN A 121 -11.16 -17.84 -13.73
CA ASN A 121 -11.04 -17.39 -15.11
C ASN A 121 -12.39 -16.76 -15.53
N PRO A 122 -12.49 -15.43 -15.73
CA PRO A 122 -11.41 -14.42 -15.66
C PRO A 122 -10.79 -14.33 -14.26
N LYS A 123 -9.52 -13.88 -14.19
CA LYS A 123 -8.79 -13.76 -12.94
C LYS A 123 -9.41 -12.66 -12.08
N ARG A 124 -9.71 -12.96 -10.82
CA ARG A 124 -10.19 -12.00 -9.83
C ARG A 124 -9.16 -11.84 -8.72
N ARG A 125 -8.74 -10.60 -8.48
CA ARG A 125 -7.93 -10.19 -7.34
C ARG A 125 -8.72 -10.38 -6.05
N MET A 126 -8.07 -11.01 -5.09
CA MET A 126 -8.59 -11.28 -3.75
C MET A 126 -7.45 -11.21 -2.71
N TYR A 127 -7.74 -10.75 -1.51
CA TYR A 127 -6.81 -10.71 -0.38
C TYR A 127 -6.95 -11.98 0.47
N GLU A 128 -5.91 -12.80 0.58
CA GLU A 128 -5.84 -13.90 1.56
C GLU A 128 -5.20 -13.36 2.84
N LEU A 129 -5.99 -13.29 3.90
CA LEU A 129 -5.56 -12.90 5.24
C LEU A 129 -5.26 -14.16 6.04
N VAL A 130 -4.00 -14.34 6.42
CA VAL A 130 -3.54 -15.51 7.15
C VAL A 130 -3.42 -15.17 8.63
N TRP A 131 -4.00 -16.03 9.46
CA TRP A 131 -3.96 -15.92 10.90
C TRP A 131 -3.48 -17.22 11.54
N HIS A 132 -3.02 -17.11 12.79
CA HIS A 132 -2.66 -18.23 13.65
C HIS A 132 -3.03 -17.88 15.09
N GLY A 133 -3.58 -18.82 15.84
CA GLY A 133 -3.98 -18.61 17.24
C GLY A 133 -5.47 -18.34 17.39
N PRO A 134 -5.91 -17.21 17.96
CA PRO A 134 -7.35 -16.92 18.07
C PRO A 134 -7.98 -16.61 16.71
N GLU A 135 -9.14 -17.22 16.43
CA GLU A 135 -9.92 -16.94 15.23
C GLU A 135 -10.28 -15.44 15.14
N PRO A 136 -9.98 -14.76 14.01
CA PRO A 136 -10.30 -13.35 13.82
C PRO A 136 -11.82 -13.12 13.86
N VAL A 137 -12.26 -12.23 14.75
CA VAL A 137 -13.64 -11.75 14.74
C VAL A 137 -13.85 -10.84 13.52
N VAL A 138 -14.72 -11.26 12.61
CA VAL A 138 -15.05 -10.46 11.41
C VAL A 138 -16.13 -9.42 11.77
N PRO A 139 -15.83 -8.11 11.66
CA PRO A 139 -16.85 -7.08 11.84
C PRO A 139 -17.98 -7.28 10.82
N GLU A 140 -19.20 -6.84 11.17
CA GLU A 140 -20.37 -7.05 10.31
C GLU A 140 -20.19 -6.44 8.93
N ALA A 141 -19.65 -5.23 8.84
CA ALA A 141 -19.49 -4.51 7.58
C ALA A 141 -18.71 -5.31 6.51
N PRO A 142 -17.47 -5.79 6.75
CA PRO A 142 -16.74 -6.55 5.73
C PRO A 142 -17.18 -8.01 5.57
N ARG A 143 -18.12 -8.55 6.36
CA ARG A 143 -18.39 -10.00 6.45
C ARG A 143 -18.72 -10.67 5.12
N ASP A 144 -19.44 -9.97 4.24
CA ASP A 144 -19.91 -10.52 2.96
C ASP A 144 -19.05 -10.11 1.76
N THR A 145 -17.84 -9.57 2.00
CA THR A 145 -17.04 -9.01 0.89
C THR A 145 -16.28 -10.11 0.15
N PRO A 146 -16.49 -10.32 -1.16
CA PRO A 146 -15.81 -11.37 -1.91
C PRO A 146 -14.33 -11.05 -2.20
N ALA A 147 -13.87 -9.85 -1.84
CA ALA A 147 -12.51 -9.41 -2.12
C ALA A 147 -11.47 -9.89 -1.08
N PHE A 148 -11.86 -10.58 0.01
CA PHE A 148 -10.89 -11.21 0.90
C PHE A 148 -11.38 -12.54 1.49
N THR A 149 -10.44 -13.34 1.97
CA THR A 149 -10.69 -14.61 2.68
C THR A 149 -9.77 -14.73 3.88
N LEU A 150 -10.26 -15.28 4.98
CA LEU A 150 -9.46 -15.63 6.16
C LEU A 150 -9.03 -17.10 6.09
N VAL A 151 -7.74 -17.36 6.34
CA VAL A 151 -7.17 -18.72 6.28
C VAL A 151 -6.29 -18.95 7.49
N GLU A 152 -6.64 -19.93 8.30
CA GLU A 152 -5.78 -20.40 9.40
C GLU A 152 -4.56 -21.12 8.83
N ARG A 153 -3.36 -20.78 9.30
CA ARG A 153 -2.13 -21.53 9.00
C ARG A 153 -1.16 -21.49 10.15
N ASP A 154 -0.62 -22.65 10.51
CA ASP A 154 0.50 -22.75 11.45
C ASP A 154 1.74 -22.00 10.92
N PRO A 155 2.47 -21.29 11.80
CA PRO A 155 3.74 -20.69 11.42
C PRO A 155 4.70 -21.80 11.00
N LYS A 156 5.33 -21.64 9.83
CA LYS A 156 6.42 -22.53 9.43
C LYS A 156 7.49 -22.48 10.50
N GLN A 157 7.75 -23.60 11.18
CA GLN A 157 8.88 -23.71 12.09
C GLN A 157 10.17 -23.44 11.30
N ILE A 158 10.75 -22.26 11.49
CA ILE A 158 12.14 -22.03 11.09
C ILE A 158 12.95 -22.85 12.06
N ARG A 159 13.40 -24.04 11.63
CA ARG A 159 14.44 -24.78 12.36
C ARG A 159 15.70 -23.92 12.30
N LEU A 160 15.91 -23.09 13.32
CA LEU A 160 17.23 -22.54 13.61
C LEU A 160 18.13 -23.74 13.86
N GLN A 161 18.94 -24.11 12.86
CA GLN A 161 20.02 -25.04 13.09
C GLN A 161 20.91 -24.40 14.15
N ALA A 162 20.93 -24.99 15.34
CA ALA A 162 21.83 -24.58 16.39
C ALA A 162 23.25 -24.61 15.81
N VAL A 163 23.89 -23.43 15.73
CA VAL A 163 25.33 -23.34 15.51
C VAL A 163 25.95 -24.11 16.67
N GLN A 164 26.59 -25.24 16.37
CA GLN A 164 27.28 -25.98 17.42
C GLN A 164 28.40 -25.09 17.99
N PRO A 165 28.48 -24.92 19.32
CA PRO A 165 29.60 -24.22 19.94
C PRO A 165 30.84 -25.10 19.76
N GLY A 166 31.71 -24.73 18.81
CA GLY A 166 32.93 -25.50 18.53
C GLY A 166 33.66 -25.18 17.22
N SER A 167 33.14 -24.30 16.37
CA SER A 167 33.88 -23.87 15.16
C SER A 167 35.02 -22.93 15.53
N THR A 168 36.18 -23.50 15.82
CA THR A 168 37.46 -22.80 15.92
C THR A 168 37.72 -22.04 14.62
N ILE A 169 37.75 -20.71 14.72
CA ILE A 169 38.22 -19.84 13.63
C ILE A 169 39.73 -20.03 13.55
N ALA A 170 40.21 -20.73 12.52
CA ALA A 170 41.62 -20.75 12.20
C ALA A 170 42.04 -19.35 11.71
N THR A 171 42.67 -18.56 12.57
CA THR A 171 43.37 -17.34 12.17
C THR A 171 44.62 -17.74 11.38
N HIS A 172 44.56 -17.59 10.06
CA HIS A 172 45.76 -17.57 9.22
C HIS A 172 46.48 -16.25 9.47
N ARG A 173 47.63 -16.29 10.15
CA ARG A 173 48.56 -15.15 10.20
C ARG A 173 49.46 -15.22 8.97
N SER A 174 49.48 -14.12 8.23
CA SER A 174 50.50 -13.81 7.22
C SER A 174 51.79 -13.35 7.90
#